data_AF-A0A0M3JYH3-F1
#
_entry.id   AF-A0A0M3JYH3-F1
#
_cell.length_a   1.000
_cell.length_b   1.000
_cell.length_c   1.000
_cell.angle_alpha   90.00
_cell.angle_beta   90.00
_cell.angle_gamma   90.00
#
_symmetry.space_group_name_H-M   'P 1'
#
loop_
_entity.id
_entity.type
_entity.pdbx_description
1 polymer ?
#
loop_
_entity_poly.entity_id
_entity_poly.type
_entity_poly.pdbx_seq_one_letter_code
_entity_poly.pdbx_strand_id
1 'polypeptide(L)'
;MTRRVEVPSATRVYADKLDEVIKNIGLMDNGINCDELASGNVPESIRQKAERWTYDFEMRNPLLDVANRNERCNYLTKQYGFNTVPLSDEENEFPIAYGLLVFRTAIQYLSGFDLPLKTNREMVRIFKQLNGSFNTEVLHYDYGRLWARKGTKAPHGIHLFKSSLSATFSRESANYIANNTVVNELIHYLNGTHVPDETFWTTVAGNPEKIPMPGAFNGTRFLQFTDELERRQQNEIRAEFATSTMHYYISRYQVWWFSRIKICNGEFVKDSCVYGIGDIPILLGRRELVAHKFYLHIQPAAYFCVYQKVRQRAISHDIDSFDDRPYANLPGPALKRGVNLDVWTKRYF
;
A
#
# COMPACT_ATOMS: atom_id res chain seq x y z
N MET A 1 -39.02 -27.96 -14.20
CA MET A 1 -37.82 -28.32 -13.41
C MET A 1 -36.60 -27.66 -14.04
N THR A 2 -36.29 -26.44 -13.66
CA THR A 2 -35.04 -25.77 -14.01
C THR A 2 -33.95 -26.33 -13.12
N ARG A 3 -33.04 -27.14 -13.68
CA ARG A 3 -31.80 -27.53 -12.99
C ARG A 3 -31.05 -26.24 -12.62
N ARG A 4 -31.02 -25.92 -11.32
CA ARG A 4 -29.99 -25.01 -10.78
C ARG A 4 -28.66 -25.72 -11.02
N VAL A 5 -27.90 -25.24 -11.99
CA VAL A 5 -26.46 -25.51 -12.01
C VAL A 5 -25.93 -24.77 -10.79
N GLU A 6 -25.51 -25.50 -9.76
CA GLU A 6 -24.78 -24.93 -8.63
C GLU A 6 -23.49 -24.33 -9.18
N VAL A 7 -23.49 -23.02 -9.39
CA VAL A 7 -22.26 -22.25 -9.58
C VAL A 7 -21.47 -22.47 -8.29
N PRO A 8 -20.21 -22.95 -8.36
CA PRO A 8 -19.38 -23.04 -7.17
C PRO A 8 -19.36 -21.66 -6.50
N SER A 9 -19.53 -21.59 -5.18
CA SER A 9 -19.38 -20.30 -4.48
C SER A 9 -18.07 -19.66 -4.92
N ALA A 10 -18.05 -18.36 -5.21
CA ALA A 10 -16.86 -17.66 -5.69
C ALA A 10 -15.62 -17.95 -4.82
N THR A 11 -15.83 -18.13 -3.52
CA THR A 11 -14.86 -18.60 -2.52
C THR A 11 -14.21 -19.93 -2.90
N ARG A 12 -14.98 -20.94 -3.32
CA ARG A 12 -14.44 -22.25 -3.73
C ARG A 12 -13.57 -22.11 -4.98
N VAL A 13 -14.02 -21.35 -5.97
CA VAL A 13 -13.24 -21.09 -7.20
C VAL A 13 -11.92 -20.40 -6.86
N TYR A 14 -11.94 -19.47 -5.92
CA TYR A 14 -10.74 -18.78 -5.47
C TYR A 14 -9.81 -19.69 -4.67
N ALA A 15 -10.35 -20.53 -3.80
CA ALA A 15 -9.59 -21.49 -3.01
C ALA A 15 -8.85 -22.48 -3.91
N ASP A 16 -9.55 -23.08 -4.88
CA ASP A 16 -8.96 -24.01 -5.85
C ASP A 16 -7.81 -23.35 -6.65
N LYS A 17 -8.02 -22.08 -7.08
CA LYS A 17 -6.97 -21.28 -7.76
C LYS A 17 -5.80 -20.93 -6.84
N LEU A 18 -6.05 -20.67 -5.56
CA LEU A 18 -4.99 -20.38 -4.59
C LEU A 18 -4.13 -21.61 -4.40
N ASP A 19 -4.73 -22.78 -4.20
CA ASP A 19 -4.01 -24.05 -4.03
C ASP A 19 -3.15 -24.38 -5.26
N GLU A 20 -3.68 -24.18 -6.47
CA GLU A 20 -2.91 -24.35 -7.72
C GLU A 20 -1.71 -23.40 -7.78
N VAL A 21 -1.88 -22.12 -7.44
CA VAL A 21 -0.80 -21.13 -7.44
C VAL A 21 0.26 -21.45 -6.38
N ILE A 22 -0.13 -21.77 -5.15
CA ILE A 22 0.81 -22.10 -4.07
C ILE A 22 1.62 -23.35 -4.44
N LYS A 23 0.98 -24.33 -5.07
CA LYS A 23 1.66 -25.49 -5.63
C LYS A 23 2.65 -25.10 -6.74
N ASN A 24 2.26 -24.25 -7.69
CA ASN A 24 3.14 -23.80 -8.77
C ASN A 24 4.35 -22.99 -8.28
N ILE A 25 4.19 -22.21 -7.21
CA ILE A 25 5.30 -21.49 -6.56
C ILE A 25 6.29 -22.48 -5.92
N GLY A 26 5.82 -23.66 -5.48
CA GLY A 26 6.65 -24.71 -4.91
C GLY A 26 7.10 -24.45 -3.47
N LEU A 27 6.32 -23.67 -2.68
CA LEU A 27 6.68 -23.35 -1.29
C LEU A 27 6.86 -24.60 -0.44
N MET A 28 5.84 -25.47 -0.43
CA MET A 28 5.85 -26.70 0.36
C MET A 28 6.90 -27.71 -0.14
N ASP A 29 7.08 -27.81 -1.46
CA ASP A 29 8.08 -28.69 -2.08
C ASP A 29 9.52 -28.31 -1.68
N ASN A 30 9.75 -27.03 -1.39
CA ASN A 30 11.02 -26.50 -0.88
C ASN A 30 11.08 -26.44 0.66
N GLY A 31 10.08 -26.99 1.36
CA GLY A 31 10.03 -27.02 2.82
C GLY A 31 9.80 -25.65 3.48
N ILE A 32 9.14 -24.73 2.78
CA ILE A 32 8.80 -23.39 3.27
C ILE A 32 7.38 -23.43 3.84
N ASN A 33 7.28 -23.35 5.16
CA ASN A 33 6.00 -23.30 5.85
C ASN A 33 5.63 -21.85 6.20
N CYS A 34 4.70 -21.27 5.44
CA CYS A 34 4.27 -19.89 5.66
C CYS A 34 3.44 -19.67 6.94
N ASP A 35 2.80 -20.70 7.49
CA ASP A 35 2.10 -20.59 8.79
C ASP A 35 3.10 -20.39 9.93
N GLU A 36 4.18 -21.17 9.93
CA GLU A 36 5.25 -21.03 10.92
C GLU A 36 5.97 -19.68 10.79
N LEU A 37 6.32 -19.29 9.55
CA LEU A 37 6.95 -18.00 9.26
C LEU A 37 6.07 -16.82 9.68
N ALA A 38 4.75 -16.91 9.48
CA ALA A 38 3.80 -15.87 9.90
C ALA A 38 3.64 -15.78 11.42
N SER A 39 3.81 -16.89 12.15
CA SER A 39 3.68 -16.92 13.61
C SER A 39 4.85 -16.26 14.34
N GLY A 40 6.00 -16.09 13.68
CA GLY A 40 7.25 -15.60 14.27
C GLY A 40 8.02 -16.65 15.09
N ASN A 41 7.38 -17.75 15.49
CA ASN A 41 7.99 -18.87 16.21
C ASN A 41 8.53 -19.91 15.22
N VAL A 42 9.53 -19.50 14.43
CA VAL A 42 10.05 -20.31 13.32
C VAL A 42 11.15 -21.26 13.82
N PRO A 43 11.02 -22.59 13.67
CA PRO A 43 12.12 -23.51 13.88
C PRO A 43 13.31 -23.16 12.98
N GLU A 44 14.51 -23.25 13.53
CA GLU A 44 15.75 -22.88 12.82
C GLU A 44 15.92 -23.62 11.49
N SER A 45 15.47 -24.88 11.41
CA SER A 45 15.49 -25.69 10.19
C SER A 45 14.63 -25.12 9.06
N ILE A 46 13.48 -24.52 9.39
CA ILE A 46 12.57 -23.90 8.41
C ILE A 46 13.05 -22.50 8.06
N ARG A 47 13.57 -21.76 9.04
CA ARG A 47 14.22 -20.47 8.82
C ARG A 47 15.33 -20.57 7.78
N GLN A 48 16.30 -21.47 7.99
CA GLN A 48 17.44 -21.64 7.06
C GLN A 48 17.02 -22.04 5.65
N LYS A 49 15.97 -22.87 5.51
CA LYS A 49 15.42 -23.23 4.19
C LYS A 49 14.83 -22.00 3.50
N ALA A 50 14.03 -21.21 4.21
CA ALA A 50 13.39 -20.02 3.66
C ALA A 50 14.40 -18.91 3.32
N GLU A 51 15.49 -18.75 4.10
CA GLU A 51 16.56 -17.79 3.81
C GLU A 51 17.37 -18.14 2.56
N ARG A 52 17.62 -19.44 2.34
CA ARG A 52 18.45 -19.93 1.22
C ARG A 52 17.65 -20.19 -0.05
N TRP A 53 16.32 -20.24 0.04
CA TRP A 53 15.49 -20.52 -1.11
C TRP A 53 15.58 -19.39 -2.13
N THR A 54 15.83 -19.78 -3.37
CA THR A 54 15.81 -18.88 -4.52
C THR A 54 14.60 -19.20 -5.38
N TYR A 55 14.06 -18.18 -6.04
CA TYR A 55 12.96 -18.33 -6.97
C TYR A 55 13.41 -17.90 -8.36
N ASP A 56 13.39 -18.81 -9.33
CA ASP A 56 13.76 -18.48 -10.71
C ASP A 56 12.65 -17.66 -11.36
N PHE A 57 12.94 -16.37 -11.55
CA PHE A 57 12.01 -15.41 -12.14
C PHE A 57 12.28 -15.16 -13.63
N GLU A 58 13.43 -15.61 -14.11
CA GLU A 58 13.84 -15.55 -15.52
C GLU A 58 13.47 -16.84 -16.26
N MET A 59 12.86 -17.81 -15.56
CA MET A 59 12.27 -19.00 -16.15
C MET A 59 11.38 -18.55 -17.31
N ARG A 60 11.81 -18.88 -18.54
CA ARG A 60 11.27 -18.41 -19.82
C ARG A 60 9.76 -18.28 -19.72
N ASN A 61 9.25 -17.05 -19.58
CA ASN A 61 7.82 -16.84 -19.41
C ASN A 61 7.13 -17.18 -20.74
N PRO A 62 6.48 -18.35 -20.85
CA PRO A 62 5.91 -18.80 -22.12
C PRO A 62 4.77 -17.88 -22.54
N LEU A 63 4.28 -16.97 -21.67
CA LEU A 63 3.26 -15.98 -22.03
C LEU A 63 3.63 -15.19 -23.30
N LEU A 64 4.91 -14.83 -23.47
CA LEU A 64 5.38 -14.11 -24.66
C LEU A 64 5.49 -15.03 -25.88
N ASP A 65 5.73 -16.33 -25.67
CA ASP A 65 5.89 -17.34 -26.71
C ASP A 65 4.54 -17.96 -27.16
N VAL A 66 3.49 -17.89 -26.35
CA VAL A 66 2.14 -18.40 -26.67
C VAL A 66 1.49 -17.46 -27.67
N ALA A 67 1.16 -17.91 -28.88
CA ALA A 67 0.53 -17.06 -29.90
C ALA A 67 -0.99 -16.89 -29.69
N ASN A 68 -1.66 -17.89 -29.11
CA ASN A 68 -3.11 -17.90 -28.96
C ASN A 68 -3.58 -17.10 -27.73
N ARG A 69 -4.54 -16.18 -27.94
CA ARG A 69 -5.08 -15.33 -26.86
C ARG A 69 -5.71 -16.13 -25.71
N ASN A 70 -6.48 -17.17 -26.03
CA ASN A 70 -7.16 -17.97 -25.01
C ASN A 70 -6.15 -18.79 -24.20
N GLU A 71 -5.11 -19.32 -24.85
CA GLU A 71 -4.01 -20.00 -24.17
C GLU A 71 -3.25 -19.05 -23.24
N ARG A 72 -3.02 -17.79 -23.65
CA ARG A 72 -2.45 -16.76 -22.76
C ARG A 72 -3.34 -16.50 -21.55
N CYS A 73 -4.65 -16.30 -21.74
CA CYS A 73 -5.59 -16.09 -20.64
C CYS A 73 -5.66 -17.28 -19.68
N ASN A 74 -5.62 -18.50 -20.22
CA ASN A 74 -5.59 -19.73 -19.43
C ASN A 74 -4.30 -19.85 -18.63
N TYR A 75 -3.15 -19.56 -19.26
CA TYR A 75 -1.86 -19.53 -18.59
C TYR A 75 -1.84 -18.51 -17.44
N LEU A 76 -2.26 -17.27 -17.69
CA LEU A 76 -2.31 -16.22 -16.66
C LEU A 76 -3.19 -16.63 -15.48
N THR A 77 -4.36 -17.19 -15.77
CA THR A 77 -5.33 -17.59 -14.74
C THR A 77 -4.80 -18.74 -13.88
N LYS A 78 -4.13 -19.73 -14.48
CA LYS A 78 -3.57 -20.89 -13.77
C LYS A 78 -2.28 -20.57 -13.01
N GLN A 79 -1.39 -19.79 -13.62
CA GLN A 79 -0.08 -19.51 -13.03
C GLN A 79 -0.14 -18.43 -11.95
N TYR A 80 -0.98 -17.43 -12.12
CA TYR A 80 -1.07 -16.30 -11.19
C TYR A 80 -2.36 -16.30 -10.36
N GLY A 81 -3.30 -17.22 -10.65
CA GLY A 81 -4.51 -17.42 -9.85
C GLY A 81 -5.45 -16.23 -9.86
N PHE A 82 -5.45 -15.44 -10.96
CA PHE A 82 -6.29 -14.26 -11.07
C PHE A 82 -7.76 -14.61 -10.82
N ASN A 83 -8.37 -13.87 -9.92
CA ASN A 83 -9.79 -14.01 -9.65
C ASN A 83 -10.60 -13.39 -10.78
N THR A 84 -11.68 -14.05 -11.17
CA THR A 84 -12.53 -13.67 -12.30
C THR A 84 -13.95 -13.32 -11.87
N VAL A 85 -14.26 -13.49 -10.57
CA VAL A 85 -15.56 -13.20 -9.98
C VAL A 85 -15.36 -12.50 -8.63
N PRO A 86 -16.20 -11.52 -8.24
CA PRO A 86 -16.14 -10.93 -6.90
C PRO A 86 -16.32 -12.00 -5.81
N LEU A 87 -15.66 -11.84 -4.66
CA LEU A 87 -15.82 -12.74 -3.51
C LEU A 87 -17.01 -12.36 -2.61
N SER A 88 -17.54 -11.14 -2.76
CA SER A 88 -18.71 -10.65 -2.03
C SER A 88 -19.41 -9.53 -2.79
N ASP A 89 -20.69 -9.31 -2.48
CA ASP A 89 -21.46 -8.18 -3.01
C ASP A 89 -20.85 -6.84 -2.56
N GLU A 90 -20.33 -6.78 -1.34
CA GLU A 90 -19.64 -5.60 -0.79
C GLU A 90 -18.45 -5.16 -1.66
N GLU A 91 -17.68 -6.11 -2.19
CA GLU A 91 -16.58 -5.82 -3.12
C GLU A 91 -17.08 -5.46 -4.51
N ASN A 92 -18.14 -6.11 -4.99
CA ASN A 92 -18.73 -5.83 -6.29
C ASN A 92 -19.34 -4.42 -6.37
N GLU A 93 -19.90 -3.93 -5.26
CA GLU A 93 -20.54 -2.62 -5.16
C GLU A 93 -19.56 -1.47 -4.88
N PHE A 94 -18.30 -1.76 -4.50
CA PHE A 94 -17.28 -0.76 -4.20
C PHE A 94 -16.03 -0.94 -5.08
N PRO A 95 -16.06 -0.50 -6.35
CA PRO A 95 -14.93 -0.65 -7.25
C PRO A 95 -13.73 0.22 -6.82
N ILE A 96 -12.54 -0.38 -6.84
CA ILE A 96 -11.26 0.27 -6.54
C ILE A 96 -10.46 0.40 -7.84
N ALA A 97 -9.85 1.57 -8.06
CA ALA A 97 -8.94 1.83 -9.17
C ALA A 97 -7.49 1.97 -8.69
N TYR A 98 -6.55 1.42 -9.45
CA TYR A 98 -5.12 1.46 -9.14
C TYR A 98 -4.34 2.18 -10.24
N GLY A 99 -3.41 3.07 -9.84
CA GLY A 99 -2.39 3.63 -10.73
C GLY A 99 -1.06 2.92 -10.49
N LEU A 100 -0.65 2.05 -11.41
CA LEU A 100 0.58 1.25 -11.28
C LEU A 100 1.60 1.67 -12.35
N LEU A 101 2.82 2.00 -11.94
CA LEU A 101 3.94 2.30 -12.83
C LEU A 101 4.91 1.12 -12.87
N VAL A 102 5.14 0.56 -14.06
CA VAL A 102 6.00 -0.61 -14.29
C VAL A 102 6.93 -0.37 -15.48
N PHE A 103 8.14 -0.95 -15.46
CA PHE A 103 9.15 -0.63 -16.49
C PHE A 103 10.02 -1.80 -16.99
N ARG A 104 9.96 -3.01 -16.40
CA ARG A 104 10.79 -4.15 -16.89
C ARG A 104 10.03 -5.38 -17.33
N THR A 105 9.25 -6.03 -16.46
CA THR A 105 8.71 -7.36 -16.77
C THR A 105 7.21 -7.45 -16.52
N ALA A 106 6.53 -8.31 -17.29
CA ALA A 106 5.12 -8.62 -17.07
C ALA A 106 4.84 -9.21 -15.68
N ILE A 107 5.85 -9.74 -14.99
CA ILE A 107 5.69 -10.24 -13.62
C ILE A 107 5.89 -9.11 -12.58
N GLN A 108 6.62 -8.04 -12.92
CA GLN A 108 6.54 -6.76 -12.17
C GLN A 108 5.14 -6.14 -12.23
N TYR A 109 4.27 -6.53 -13.17
CA TYR A 109 2.84 -6.13 -13.16
C TYR A 109 2.11 -6.63 -11.91
N LEU A 110 2.57 -7.74 -11.30
CA LEU A 110 1.94 -8.32 -10.12
C LEU A 110 2.41 -7.69 -8.81
N SER A 111 3.58 -7.04 -8.79
CA SER A 111 4.17 -6.49 -7.57
C SER A 111 4.61 -5.03 -7.70
N GLY A 112 5.28 -4.59 -8.77
CA GLY A 112 5.87 -3.25 -8.82
C GLY A 112 6.88 -3.01 -7.67
N PHE A 113 7.45 -4.11 -7.12
CA PHE A 113 8.15 -4.21 -5.84
C PHE A 113 7.30 -3.99 -4.58
N ASP A 114 6.02 -3.67 -4.74
CA ASP A 114 5.02 -3.57 -3.69
C ASP A 114 4.25 -4.89 -3.53
N LEU A 115 3.66 -5.09 -2.36
CA LEU A 115 2.74 -6.19 -2.10
C LEU A 115 1.58 -5.70 -1.24
N PRO A 116 0.31 -5.95 -1.63
CA PRO A 116 -0.83 -5.66 -0.78
C PRO A 116 -0.73 -6.39 0.56
N LEU A 117 -0.91 -5.65 1.65
CA LEU A 117 -1.01 -6.17 3.01
C LEU A 117 -2.47 -6.36 3.45
N LYS A 118 -3.41 -5.89 2.64
CA LYS A 118 -4.85 -5.99 2.83
C LYS A 118 -5.50 -6.75 1.69
N THR A 119 -6.55 -7.50 2.01
CA THR A 119 -7.44 -8.08 1.00
C THR A 119 -8.26 -6.98 0.34
N ASN A 120 -8.85 -7.27 -0.82
CA ASN A 120 -9.74 -6.33 -1.51
C ASN A 120 -10.92 -5.92 -0.61
N ARG A 121 -11.54 -6.88 0.09
CA ARG A 121 -12.63 -6.61 1.03
C ARG A 121 -12.21 -5.77 2.25
N GLU A 122 -11.02 -6.01 2.81
CA GLU A 122 -10.45 -5.17 3.87
C GLU A 122 -10.22 -3.73 3.36
N MET A 123 -9.68 -3.57 2.14
CA MET A 123 -9.51 -2.25 1.52
C MET A 123 -10.85 -1.54 1.31
N VAL A 124 -11.89 -2.24 0.86
CA VAL A 124 -13.25 -1.68 0.74
C VAL A 124 -13.75 -1.13 2.08
N ARG A 125 -13.63 -1.91 3.17
CA ARG A 125 -14.01 -1.45 4.52
C ARG A 125 -13.18 -0.23 4.94
N ILE A 126 -11.85 -0.26 4.76
CA ILE A 126 -10.98 0.90 5.02
C ILE A 126 -11.46 2.14 4.24
N PHE A 127 -11.76 2.01 2.94
CA PHE A 127 -12.15 3.14 2.10
C PHE A 127 -13.52 3.71 2.45
N LYS A 128 -14.47 2.87 2.90
CA LYS A 128 -15.72 3.33 3.51
C LYS A 128 -15.44 4.19 4.74
N GLN A 129 -14.49 3.79 5.60
CA GLN A 129 -14.07 4.57 6.77
C GLN A 129 -13.32 5.85 6.41
N LEU A 130 -12.57 5.87 5.30
CA LEU A 130 -11.95 7.09 4.79
C LEU A 130 -13.00 8.12 4.33
N ASN A 131 -14.21 7.67 3.96
CA ASN A 131 -15.34 8.52 3.62
C ASN A 131 -14.95 9.64 2.62
N GLY A 132 -14.18 9.32 1.58
CA GLY A 132 -13.71 10.27 0.57
C GLY A 132 -12.72 11.33 1.07
N SER A 133 -12.02 11.10 2.19
CA SER A 133 -10.86 11.90 2.59
C SER A 133 -9.65 11.59 1.72
N PHE A 134 -8.79 12.59 1.48
CA PHE A 134 -7.51 12.40 0.80
C PHE A 134 -6.43 11.92 1.81
N ASN A 135 -5.78 10.79 1.55
CA ASN A 135 -4.69 10.27 2.37
C ASN A 135 -3.35 10.37 1.64
N THR A 136 -2.47 11.20 2.17
CA THR A 136 -1.12 11.46 1.66
C THR A 136 -0.21 11.78 2.82
N GLU A 137 1.09 11.54 2.65
CA GLU A 137 2.09 11.96 3.63
C GLU A 137 2.29 13.47 3.59
N VAL A 138 2.37 14.13 4.75
CA VAL A 138 2.48 15.58 4.85
C VAL A 138 3.78 15.92 5.55
N LEU A 139 4.73 16.50 4.81
CA LEU A 139 6.05 16.89 5.31
C LEU A 139 6.44 18.30 4.85
N HIS A 140 7.34 18.93 5.60
CA HIS A 140 7.96 20.20 5.21
C HIS A 140 8.66 20.06 3.86
N TYR A 141 8.38 21.00 2.96
CA TYR A 141 9.00 21.00 1.64
C TYR A 141 10.47 21.41 1.71
N ASP A 142 11.33 20.63 1.07
CA ASP A 142 12.73 20.98 0.87
C ASP A 142 12.86 21.93 -0.33
N TYR A 143 12.96 23.23 -0.07
CA TYR A 143 13.11 24.25 -1.10
C TYR A 143 14.40 24.11 -1.93
N GLY A 144 15.38 23.31 -1.49
CA GLY A 144 16.51 22.91 -2.31
C GLY A 144 16.10 22.15 -3.58
N ARG A 145 14.96 21.45 -3.54
CA ARG A 145 14.41 20.69 -4.68
C ARG A 145 13.98 21.57 -5.87
N LEU A 146 13.80 22.88 -5.67
CA LEU A 146 13.49 23.81 -6.77
C LEU A 146 14.67 24.04 -7.72
N TRP A 147 15.91 23.74 -7.30
CA TRP A 147 17.13 23.90 -8.10
C TRP A 147 17.21 25.22 -8.88
N ALA A 148 17.20 25.20 -10.22
CA ALA A 148 17.25 26.39 -11.07
C ALA A 148 16.09 27.38 -10.86
N ARG A 149 15.00 26.95 -10.20
CA ARG A 149 13.83 27.76 -9.85
C ARG A 149 13.87 28.27 -8.40
N LYS A 150 14.99 28.14 -7.70
CA LYS A 150 15.15 28.66 -6.34
C LYS A 150 14.88 30.17 -6.31
N GLY A 151 14.01 30.60 -5.39
CA GLY A 151 13.58 32.01 -5.26
C GLY A 151 12.35 32.37 -6.08
N THR A 152 11.87 31.49 -6.97
CA THR A 152 10.56 31.67 -7.61
C THR A 152 9.43 31.31 -6.64
N LYS A 153 8.23 31.82 -6.91
CA LYS A 153 7.01 31.50 -6.16
C LYS A 153 6.18 30.50 -6.96
N ALA A 154 5.61 29.51 -6.28
CA ALA A 154 4.63 28.62 -6.87
C ALA A 154 3.41 29.43 -7.36
N PRO A 155 2.72 28.95 -8.42
CA PRO A 155 1.57 29.65 -8.99
C PRO A 155 0.48 29.86 -7.94
N HIS A 156 -0.28 30.96 -8.05
CA HIS A 156 -1.37 31.35 -7.14
C HIS A 156 -0.99 31.48 -5.66
N GLY A 157 0.31 31.54 -5.34
CA GLY A 157 0.79 31.53 -3.96
C GLY A 157 0.53 30.20 -3.24
N ILE A 158 0.45 29.09 -3.98
CA ILE A 158 0.32 27.74 -3.43
C ILE A 158 1.51 27.44 -2.51
N HIS A 159 1.23 26.88 -1.33
CA HIS A 159 2.26 26.37 -0.45
C HIS A 159 2.72 24.99 -0.91
N LEU A 160 4.02 24.80 -1.12
CA LEU A 160 4.58 23.50 -1.47
C LEU A 160 4.72 22.62 -0.23
N PHE A 161 4.35 21.36 -0.36
CA PHE A 161 4.54 20.33 0.66
C PHE A 161 5.41 19.22 0.09
N LYS A 162 6.20 18.57 0.95
CA LYS A 162 6.75 17.25 0.64
C LYS A 162 5.70 16.19 0.96
N SER A 163 5.69 15.14 0.17
CA SER A 163 4.78 13.99 0.23
C SER A 163 5.50 12.71 -0.19
N SER A 164 4.83 11.58 -0.04
CA SER A 164 5.26 10.30 -0.60
C SER A 164 4.87 10.20 -2.08
N LEU A 165 5.49 9.29 -2.83
CA LEU A 165 5.16 9.00 -4.23
C LEU A 165 3.69 8.59 -4.43
N SER A 166 3.08 7.95 -3.43
CA SER A 166 1.72 7.40 -3.47
C SER A 166 0.75 8.17 -2.59
N ALA A 167 -0.51 8.20 -3.01
CA ALA A 167 -1.63 8.73 -2.26
C ALA A 167 -2.88 7.89 -2.51
N THR A 168 -3.82 7.93 -1.56
CA THR A 168 -5.13 7.27 -1.65
C THR A 168 -6.22 8.34 -1.60
N PHE A 169 -7.07 8.40 -2.61
CA PHE A 169 -8.08 9.45 -2.75
C PHE A 169 -9.28 8.99 -3.57
N SER A 170 -10.36 9.76 -3.54
CA SER A 170 -11.61 9.39 -4.20
C SER A 170 -11.60 9.69 -5.70
N ARG A 171 -12.52 9.08 -6.44
CA ARG A 171 -12.70 9.34 -7.87
C ARG A 171 -13.05 10.80 -8.16
N GLU A 172 -13.79 11.45 -7.26
CA GLU A 172 -14.12 12.88 -7.35
C GLU A 172 -12.85 13.74 -7.26
N SER A 173 -11.94 13.42 -6.32
CA SER A 173 -10.63 14.09 -6.25
C SER A 173 -9.83 13.86 -7.54
N ALA A 174 -9.80 12.62 -8.06
CA ALA A 174 -9.09 12.29 -9.30
C ALA A 174 -9.61 13.11 -10.50
N ASN A 175 -10.93 13.16 -10.68
CA ASN A 175 -11.57 13.91 -11.75
C ASN A 175 -11.31 15.41 -11.61
N TYR A 176 -11.32 15.94 -10.39
CA TYR A 176 -10.99 17.35 -10.16
C TYR A 176 -9.54 17.64 -10.56
N ILE A 177 -8.59 16.84 -10.05
CA ILE A 177 -7.16 16.97 -10.33
C ILE A 177 -6.89 16.96 -11.84
N ALA A 178 -7.50 16.04 -12.57
CA ALA A 178 -7.28 15.87 -14.01
C ALA A 178 -7.81 17.05 -14.87
N ASN A 179 -8.79 17.80 -14.38
CA ASN A 179 -9.48 18.84 -15.16
C ASN A 179 -9.28 20.26 -14.65
N ASN A 180 -8.51 20.46 -13.57
CA ASN A 180 -8.34 21.76 -12.95
C ASN A 180 -7.12 22.53 -13.50
N THR A 181 -7.33 23.78 -13.92
CA THR A 181 -6.27 24.62 -14.52
C THR A 181 -5.16 24.98 -13.54
N VAL A 182 -5.48 25.29 -12.28
CA VAL A 182 -4.50 25.60 -11.24
C VAL A 182 -3.60 24.39 -10.95
N VAL A 183 -4.17 23.18 -10.95
CA VAL A 183 -3.41 21.93 -10.81
C VAL A 183 -2.47 21.72 -12.00
N ASN A 184 -2.93 22.00 -13.23
CA ASN A 184 -2.08 21.88 -14.41
C ASN A 184 -0.92 22.91 -14.40
N GLU A 185 -1.18 24.15 -14.01
CA GLU A 185 -0.14 25.16 -13.82
C GLU A 185 0.89 24.73 -12.77
N LEU A 186 0.45 24.08 -11.68
CA LEU A 186 1.35 23.48 -10.71
C LEU A 186 2.21 22.36 -11.32
N ILE A 187 1.64 21.47 -12.15
CA ILE A 187 2.41 20.42 -12.84
C ILE A 187 3.50 21.05 -13.73
N HIS A 188 3.16 22.09 -14.50
CA HIS A 188 4.14 22.82 -15.30
C HIS A 188 5.22 23.52 -14.44
N TYR A 189 4.83 24.05 -13.28
CA TYR A 189 5.75 24.63 -12.32
C TYR A 189 6.67 23.60 -11.65
N LEU A 190 6.23 22.36 -11.46
CA LEU A 190 7.06 21.28 -10.91
C LEU A 190 7.91 20.58 -11.99
N ASN A 191 7.57 20.72 -13.27
CA ASN A 191 8.35 20.14 -14.35
C ASN A 191 9.80 20.68 -14.34
N GLY A 192 10.78 19.78 -14.22
CA GLY A 192 12.20 20.12 -14.13
C GLY A 192 12.72 20.44 -12.73
N THR A 193 11.88 20.36 -11.68
CA THR A 193 12.36 20.35 -10.29
C THR A 193 12.85 18.96 -9.89
N HIS A 194 13.55 18.85 -8.76
CA HIS A 194 14.04 17.57 -8.24
C HIS A 194 12.92 16.83 -7.48
N VAL A 195 12.65 15.57 -7.85
CA VAL A 195 11.63 14.69 -7.24
C VAL A 195 10.24 15.36 -7.12
N PRO A 196 9.66 15.82 -8.25
CA PRO A 196 8.37 16.53 -8.27
C PRO A 196 7.18 15.62 -7.89
N ASP A 197 7.34 14.31 -8.09
CA ASP A 197 6.41 13.25 -7.70
C ASP A 197 6.18 13.19 -6.18
N GLU A 198 7.21 13.43 -5.38
CA GLU A 198 7.11 13.59 -3.91
C GLU A 198 6.67 15.01 -3.48
N THR A 199 6.25 15.86 -4.41
CA THR A 199 5.77 17.22 -4.09
C THR A 199 4.29 17.38 -4.39
N PHE A 200 3.82 16.70 -5.45
CA PHE A 200 2.53 16.97 -6.07
C PHE A 200 1.32 16.70 -5.15
N TRP A 201 1.21 15.51 -4.58
CA TRP A 201 -0.05 15.03 -3.95
C TRP A 201 -0.51 15.90 -2.79
N THR A 202 0.36 16.14 -1.82
CA THR A 202 0.03 16.98 -0.65
C THR A 202 -0.03 18.45 -1.01
N THR A 203 0.71 18.90 -2.03
CA THR A 203 0.57 20.29 -2.51
C THR A 203 -0.82 20.53 -3.10
N VAL A 204 -1.37 19.59 -3.87
CA VAL A 204 -2.73 19.71 -4.39
C VAL A 204 -3.77 19.60 -3.27
N ALA A 205 -3.65 18.61 -2.37
CA ALA A 205 -4.63 18.37 -1.31
C ALA A 205 -4.56 19.34 -0.12
N GLY A 206 -3.38 19.90 0.14
CA GLY A 206 -3.06 20.69 1.33
C GLY A 206 -3.39 22.18 1.22
N ASN A 207 -3.82 22.65 0.04
CA ASN A 207 -4.10 24.06 -0.25
C ASN A 207 -5.59 24.31 -0.55
N PRO A 208 -6.53 24.02 0.37
CA PRO A 208 -7.97 24.04 0.09
C PRO A 208 -8.50 25.43 -0.28
N GLU A 209 -7.82 26.51 0.16
CA GLU A 209 -8.17 27.89 -0.20
C GLU A 209 -7.86 28.24 -1.66
N LYS A 210 -6.91 27.53 -2.28
CA LYS A 210 -6.46 27.75 -3.67
C LYS A 210 -6.95 26.65 -4.61
N ILE A 211 -7.07 25.43 -4.10
CA ILE A 211 -7.48 24.23 -4.82
C ILE A 211 -8.58 23.54 -3.99
N PRO A 212 -9.84 24.00 -4.07
CA PRO A 212 -10.95 23.49 -3.27
C PRO A 212 -11.49 22.15 -3.82
N MET A 213 -10.62 21.14 -3.89
CA MET A 213 -11.00 19.83 -4.42
C MET A 213 -11.72 18.95 -3.37
N PRO A 214 -12.56 17.99 -3.80
CA PRO A 214 -13.12 16.99 -2.90
C PRO A 214 -12.03 16.29 -2.08
N GLY A 215 -12.21 16.25 -0.76
CA GLY A 215 -11.25 15.62 0.16
C GLY A 215 -10.01 16.46 0.51
N ALA A 216 -9.88 17.70 -0.01
CA ALA A 216 -8.82 18.62 0.39
C ALA A 216 -8.86 18.93 1.90
N PHE A 217 -7.71 19.27 2.47
CA PHE A 217 -7.54 19.57 3.88
C PHE A 217 -6.49 20.66 4.07
N ASN A 218 -6.52 21.38 5.19
CA ASN A 218 -5.50 22.40 5.47
C ASN A 218 -4.16 21.74 5.81
N GLY A 219 -3.26 21.65 4.83
CA GLY A 219 -1.97 21.00 4.97
C GLY A 219 -1.04 21.71 5.94
N THR A 220 -1.10 23.04 6.02
CA THR A 220 -0.28 23.83 6.95
C THR A 220 -0.66 23.53 8.40
N ARG A 221 -1.96 23.50 8.69
CA ARG A 221 -2.47 23.12 10.02
C ARG A 221 -2.12 21.67 10.34
N PHE A 222 -2.16 20.79 9.36
CA PHE A 222 -1.76 19.39 9.52
C PHE A 222 -0.27 19.27 9.88
N LEU A 223 0.61 19.99 9.18
CA LEU A 223 2.05 20.01 9.48
C LEU A 223 2.35 20.50 10.89
N GLN A 224 1.74 21.61 11.29
CA GLN A 224 1.88 22.15 12.64
C GLN A 224 1.49 21.10 13.68
N PHE A 225 0.39 20.39 13.43
CA PHE A 225 -0.08 19.30 14.27
C PHE A 225 0.94 18.14 14.35
N THR A 226 1.48 17.67 13.22
CA THR A 226 2.47 16.58 13.22
C THR A 226 3.78 16.98 13.92
N ASP A 227 4.24 18.22 13.73
CA ASP A 227 5.43 18.74 14.40
C ASP A 227 5.26 18.77 15.92
N GLU A 228 4.08 19.20 16.39
CA GLU A 228 3.76 19.20 17.83
C GLU A 228 3.73 17.79 18.42
N LEU A 229 3.15 16.83 17.70
CA LEU A 229 3.15 15.42 18.11
C LEU A 229 4.57 14.87 18.22
N GLU A 230 5.39 15.07 17.20
CA GLU A 230 6.76 14.58 17.19
C GLU A 230 7.57 15.18 18.34
N ARG A 231 7.36 16.46 18.65
CA ARG A 231 8.02 17.13 19.77
C ARG A 231 7.56 16.57 21.12
N ARG A 232 6.29 16.17 21.27
CA ARG A 232 5.79 15.53 22.50
C ARG A 232 6.35 14.12 22.67
N GLN A 233 6.29 13.29 21.63
CA GLN A 233 6.77 11.92 21.65
C GLN A 233 8.30 11.82 21.87
N GLN A 234 9.07 12.80 21.38
CA GLN A 234 10.51 12.89 21.68
C GLN A 234 10.81 13.01 23.18
N ASN A 235 9.88 13.53 23.98
CA ASN A 235 10.04 13.64 25.44
C ASN A 235 9.61 12.38 26.19
N GLU A 236 8.88 11.47 25.54
CA GLU A 236 8.34 10.23 26.12
C GLU A 236 8.98 9.01 25.45
N ILE A 237 10.19 8.67 25.87
CA ILE A 237 10.94 7.51 25.35
C ILE A 237 10.23 6.22 25.79
N ARG A 238 9.38 5.65 24.92
CA ARG A 238 9.05 4.21 24.93
C ARG A 238 9.06 3.66 23.52
N ALA A 239 10.05 2.80 23.23
CA ALA A 239 10.14 2.01 22.01
C ALA A 239 8.91 1.11 21.75
N GLU A 240 8.11 0.85 22.79
CA GLU A 240 6.90 0.04 22.76
C GLU A 240 5.68 0.76 22.13
N PHE A 241 5.72 2.10 21.99
CA PHE A 241 4.61 2.90 21.47
C PHE A 241 4.57 3.04 19.94
N ALA A 242 5.69 2.83 19.26
CA ALA A 242 5.79 3.04 17.81
C ALA A 242 5.33 1.85 16.95
N THR A 243 5.14 0.69 17.56
CA THR A 243 4.53 -0.48 16.90
C THR A 243 3.00 -0.47 17.01
N SER A 244 2.43 0.28 17.96
CA SER A 244 0.98 0.33 18.25
C SER A 244 0.27 1.59 17.76
N THR A 245 1.00 2.69 17.54
CA THR A 245 0.44 3.92 16.99
C THR A 245 0.24 3.82 15.48
N MET A 246 -0.99 4.01 15.04
CA MET A 246 -1.33 3.99 13.62
C MET A 246 -0.69 5.19 12.92
N HIS A 247 0.26 4.94 12.01
CA HIS A 247 0.73 5.97 11.09
C HIS A 247 -0.46 6.53 10.31
N TYR A 248 -0.59 7.87 10.27
CA TYR A 248 -1.73 8.51 9.60
C TYR A 248 -1.73 8.26 8.09
N TYR A 249 -0.54 8.10 7.51
CA TYR A 249 -0.34 7.78 6.11
C TYR A 249 -0.38 6.27 5.93
N ILE A 250 -1.40 5.79 5.21
CA ILE A 250 -1.67 4.34 5.07
C ILE A 250 -1.42 3.80 3.67
N SER A 251 -1.13 4.68 2.69
CA SER A 251 -1.05 4.25 1.29
C SER A 251 0.06 3.25 1.06
N ARG A 252 1.22 3.40 1.73
CA ARG A 252 2.38 2.53 1.55
C ARG A 252 3.26 2.49 2.80
N TYR A 253 3.52 1.29 3.32
CA TYR A 253 4.49 1.07 4.38
C TYR A 253 5.90 0.97 3.79
N GLN A 254 6.83 1.77 4.28
CA GLN A 254 8.23 1.77 3.83
C GLN A 254 9.15 2.11 5.01
N VAL A 255 10.24 1.36 5.16
CA VAL A 255 11.25 1.62 6.20
C VAL A 255 12.53 2.13 5.55
N TRP A 256 12.96 3.32 5.93
CA TRP A 256 14.22 3.93 5.49
C TRP A 256 15.34 3.64 6.49
N TRP A 257 16.59 3.55 6.03
CA TRP A 257 17.75 3.28 6.90
C TRP A 257 17.96 4.36 7.97
N PHE A 258 17.56 5.60 7.68
CA PHE A 258 17.62 6.74 8.60
C PHE A 258 16.38 6.87 9.50
N SER A 259 15.43 5.93 9.42
CA SER A 259 14.27 5.92 10.33
C SER A 259 14.74 5.74 11.77
N ARG A 260 14.11 6.45 12.72
CA ARG A 260 14.40 6.30 14.15
C ARG A 260 14.22 4.85 14.60
N ILE A 261 13.15 4.21 14.11
CA ILE A 261 12.88 2.78 14.30
C ILE A 261 12.99 2.13 12.92
N LYS A 262 14.08 1.38 12.75
CA LYS A 262 14.50 0.79 11.47
C LYS A 262 14.52 -0.73 11.55
N ILE A 263 13.36 -1.32 11.87
CA ILE A 263 13.23 -2.77 11.87
C ILE A 263 13.24 -3.24 10.42
N CYS A 264 14.26 -4.01 10.06
CA CYS A 264 14.43 -4.63 8.75
C CYS A 264 15.22 -5.91 8.95
N ASN A 265 14.59 -7.06 8.68
CA ASN A 265 15.22 -8.38 8.77
C ASN A 265 15.67 -8.92 7.41
N GLY A 266 15.49 -8.13 6.34
CA GLY A 266 16.11 -8.34 5.04
C GLY A 266 17.34 -7.45 4.85
N GLU A 267 17.35 -6.66 3.78
CA GLU A 267 18.50 -5.82 3.38
C GLU A 267 18.07 -4.40 3.02
N PHE A 268 18.88 -3.38 3.34
CA PHE A 268 18.68 -2.03 2.83
C PHE A 268 19.29 -1.88 1.43
N VAL A 269 18.45 -1.63 0.42
CA VAL A 269 18.90 -1.36 -0.95
C VAL A 269 18.36 0.00 -1.37
N LYS A 270 19.24 0.90 -1.86
CA LYS A 270 18.85 2.30 -2.18
C LYS A 270 18.08 2.93 -1.01
N ASP A 271 18.69 2.87 0.16
CA ASP A 271 18.24 3.52 1.39
C ASP A 271 16.94 2.98 2.03
N SER A 272 16.23 2.04 1.40
CA SER A 272 14.97 1.47 1.90
C SER A 272 15.07 -0.04 2.10
N CYS A 273 14.37 -0.55 3.12
CA CYS A 273 14.32 -1.96 3.46
C CYS A 273 13.68 -2.76 2.33
N VAL A 274 14.40 -3.77 1.87
CA VAL A 274 13.86 -4.92 1.14
C VAL A 274 13.54 -5.97 2.19
N TYR A 275 12.25 -6.24 2.37
CA TYR A 275 11.79 -7.09 3.46
C TYR A 275 12.23 -8.55 3.30
N GLY A 276 12.67 -9.14 4.42
CA GLY A 276 13.09 -10.53 4.54
C GLY A 276 12.07 -11.38 5.30
N ILE A 277 12.38 -12.66 5.51
CA ILE A 277 11.46 -13.60 6.17
C ILE A 277 11.16 -13.22 7.62
N GLY A 278 12.10 -12.56 8.31
CA GLY A 278 11.89 -12.08 9.68
C GLY A 278 10.89 -10.92 9.77
N ASP A 279 10.59 -10.27 8.65
CA ASP A 279 9.64 -9.15 8.61
C ASP A 279 8.19 -9.62 8.41
N ILE A 280 7.94 -10.88 8.04
CA ILE A 280 6.61 -11.42 7.72
C ILE A 280 5.60 -11.14 8.86
N PRO A 281 5.87 -11.43 10.14
CA PRO A 281 4.89 -11.20 11.21
C PRO A 281 4.52 -9.71 11.35
N ILE A 282 5.52 -8.82 11.21
CA ILE A 282 5.32 -7.37 11.29
C ILE A 282 4.47 -6.90 10.12
N LEU A 283 4.80 -7.34 8.89
CA LEU A 283 4.08 -7.00 7.66
C LEU A 283 2.62 -7.41 7.72
N LEU A 284 2.32 -8.60 8.23
CA LEU A 284 0.95 -9.10 8.33
C LEU A 284 0.09 -8.34 9.36
N GLY A 285 0.73 -7.70 10.35
CA GLY A 285 0.09 -6.86 11.36
C GLY A 285 0.03 -5.36 11.04
N ARG A 286 0.67 -4.92 9.95
CA ARG A 286 0.66 -3.51 9.52
C ARG A 286 -0.74 -3.03 9.16
N ARG A 287 -0.99 -1.72 9.28
CA ARG A 287 -2.29 -1.09 8.94
C ARG A 287 -2.30 -0.49 7.53
N GLU A 288 -1.15 -0.35 6.92
CA GLU A 288 -1.01 0.16 5.57
C GLU A 288 -1.62 -0.80 4.54
N LEU A 289 -1.94 -0.24 3.38
CA LEU A 289 -2.57 -0.95 2.26
C LEU A 289 -1.57 -1.88 1.57
N VAL A 290 -0.34 -1.40 1.35
CA VAL A 290 0.74 -2.12 0.66
C VAL A 290 2.07 -1.93 1.39
N ALA A 291 2.99 -2.87 1.24
CA ALA A 291 4.37 -2.78 1.72
C ALA A 291 5.34 -2.55 0.56
N HIS A 292 6.29 -1.63 0.77
CA HIS A 292 7.42 -1.32 -0.10
C HIS A 292 8.74 -1.52 0.67
N LYS A 293 9.63 -2.43 0.29
CA LYS A 293 9.64 -3.19 -0.98
C LYS A 293 10.09 -4.63 -0.84
N PHE A 294 9.86 -5.37 -1.91
CA PHE A 294 10.29 -6.74 -2.09
C PHE A 294 11.11 -6.85 -3.37
N TYR A 295 12.29 -7.44 -3.28
CA TYR A 295 13.03 -7.91 -4.43
C TYR A 295 13.12 -9.43 -4.35
N LEU A 296 12.64 -10.14 -5.36
CA LEU A 296 12.54 -11.59 -5.30
C LEU A 296 13.89 -12.32 -5.33
N HIS A 297 15.00 -11.61 -5.56
CA HIS A 297 16.35 -12.15 -5.36
C HIS A 297 16.84 -12.03 -3.91
N ILE A 298 16.10 -11.35 -3.03
CA ILE A 298 16.38 -11.19 -1.60
C ILE A 298 15.26 -11.92 -0.84
N GLN A 299 15.58 -13.11 -0.32
CA GLN A 299 14.66 -13.92 0.49
C GLN A 299 13.21 -13.99 -0.04
N PRO A 300 12.97 -14.53 -1.26
CA PRO A 300 11.66 -14.54 -1.92
C PRO A 300 10.52 -15.15 -1.10
N ALA A 301 10.84 -16.03 -0.14
CA ALA A 301 9.87 -16.59 0.81
C ALA A 301 9.07 -15.50 1.54
N ALA A 302 9.68 -14.34 1.82
CA ALA A 302 9.00 -13.21 2.44
C ALA A 302 7.80 -12.72 1.62
N TYR A 303 8.02 -12.46 0.32
CA TYR A 303 6.97 -12.03 -0.60
C TYR A 303 5.87 -13.08 -0.72
N PHE A 304 6.25 -14.33 -1.00
CA PHE A 304 5.28 -15.40 -1.28
C PHE A 304 4.48 -15.81 -0.05
N CYS A 305 5.07 -15.78 1.16
CA CYS A 305 4.32 -16.06 2.37
C CYS A 305 3.34 -14.94 2.74
N VAL A 306 3.73 -13.66 2.60
CA VAL A 306 2.77 -12.55 2.80
C VAL A 306 1.65 -12.63 1.76
N TYR A 307 1.97 -12.90 0.49
CA TYR A 307 1.01 -13.13 -0.58
C TYR A 307 0.04 -14.27 -0.24
N GLN A 308 0.54 -15.44 0.16
CA GLN A 308 -0.28 -16.58 0.55
C GLN A 308 -1.22 -16.22 1.70
N LYS A 309 -0.71 -15.58 2.76
CA LYS A 309 -1.51 -15.24 3.94
C LYS A 309 -2.61 -14.22 3.62
N VAL A 310 -2.31 -13.20 2.82
CA VAL A 310 -3.31 -12.22 2.36
C VAL A 310 -4.39 -12.92 1.53
N ARG A 311 -4.02 -13.81 0.60
CA ARG A 311 -5.00 -14.56 -0.21
C ARG A 311 -5.84 -15.55 0.61
N GLN A 312 -5.25 -16.22 1.60
CA GLN A 312 -5.97 -17.10 2.53
C GLN A 312 -7.00 -16.30 3.34
N ARG A 313 -6.65 -15.10 3.83
CA ARG A 313 -7.61 -14.21 4.52
C ARG A 313 -8.75 -13.74 3.61
N ALA A 314 -8.55 -13.61 2.31
CA ALA A 314 -9.61 -13.18 1.39
C ALA A 314 -10.75 -14.20 1.26
N ILE A 315 -10.48 -15.49 1.52
CA ILE A 315 -11.47 -16.58 1.48
C ILE A 315 -11.87 -17.10 2.86
N SER A 316 -11.27 -16.60 3.94
CA SER A 316 -11.74 -16.94 5.27
C SER A 316 -13.12 -16.27 5.49
N HIS A 317 -14.01 -16.95 6.21
CA HIS A 317 -15.31 -16.38 6.60
C HIS A 317 -15.19 -15.31 7.69
N ASP A 318 -13.96 -14.90 8.03
CA ASP A 318 -13.64 -14.12 9.22
C ASP A 318 -13.39 -12.64 8.91
N ILE A 319 -13.99 -12.10 7.84
CA ILE A 319 -13.87 -10.67 7.57
C ILE A 319 -14.35 -9.81 8.75
N ASP A 320 -15.26 -10.33 9.58
CA ASP A 320 -15.81 -9.63 10.73
C ASP A 320 -14.81 -9.52 11.89
N SER A 321 -13.69 -10.25 11.88
CA SER A 321 -12.57 -10.00 12.79
C SER A 321 -11.68 -8.83 12.38
N PHE A 322 -11.79 -8.35 11.13
CA PHE A 322 -11.05 -7.18 10.67
C PHE A 322 -11.61 -5.89 11.29
N ASP A 323 -10.83 -5.29 12.20
CA ASP A 323 -11.17 -4.01 12.82
C ASP A 323 -10.80 -2.83 11.92
N ASP A 324 -11.79 -2.27 11.23
CA ASP A 324 -11.66 -1.09 10.36
C ASP A 324 -11.93 0.24 11.10
N ARG A 325 -12.44 0.21 12.32
CA ARG A 325 -12.79 1.42 13.10
C ARG A 325 -11.62 2.39 13.28
N PRO A 326 -10.36 1.95 13.45
CA PRO A 326 -9.25 2.89 13.56
C PRO A 326 -9.02 3.76 12.32
N TYR A 327 -9.35 3.27 11.11
CA TYR A 327 -9.22 4.07 9.88
C TYR A 327 -10.21 5.23 9.85
N ALA A 328 -11.38 5.06 10.47
CA ALA A 328 -12.37 6.13 10.64
C ALA A 328 -11.81 7.26 11.49
N ASN A 329 -10.88 6.94 12.40
CA ASN A 329 -10.26 7.91 13.26
C ASN A 329 -9.02 8.52 12.64
N LEU A 330 -8.60 8.21 11.41
CA LEU A 330 -7.48 8.93 10.80
C LEU A 330 -7.77 10.46 10.72
N PRO A 331 -6.72 11.30 10.72
CA PRO A 331 -6.87 12.76 10.66
C PRO A 331 -7.79 13.24 9.53
N GLY A 332 -7.67 12.69 8.32
CA GLY A 332 -8.50 13.07 7.16
C GLY A 332 -10.00 12.88 7.42
N PRO A 333 -10.46 11.64 7.73
CA PRO A 333 -11.85 11.38 8.10
C PRO A 333 -12.33 12.16 9.33
N ALA A 334 -11.47 12.33 10.35
CA ALA A 334 -11.80 13.11 11.54
C ALA A 334 -12.05 14.59 11.20
N LEU A 335 -11.17 15.20 10.40
CA LEU A 335 -11.33 16.56 9.88
C LEU A 335 -12.61 16.72 9.06
N LYS A 336 -12.92 15.73 8.20
CA LYS A 336 -14.15 15.75 7.39
C LYS A 336 -15.42 15.71 8.24
N ARG A 337 -15.38 15.06 9.41
CA ARG A 337 -16.47 15.08 10.40
C ARG A 337 -16.51 16.35 11.25
N GLY A 338 -15.62 17.31 11.02
CA GLY A 338 -15.54 18.54 11.81
C GLY A 338 -14.93 18.35 13.21
N VAL A 339 -14.25 17.22 13.46
CA VAL A 339 -13.58 16.99 14.73
C VAL A 339 -12.41 17.97 14.85
N ASN A 340 -12.35 18.69 15.97
CA ASN A 340 -11.21 19.55 16.27
C ASN A 340 -9.95 18.70 16.42
N LEU A 341 -8.89 19.01 15.65
CA LEU A 341 -7.62 18.27 15.70
C LEU A 341 -7.03 18.21 17.10
N ASP A 342 -7.08 19.28 17.89
CA ASP A 342 -6.53 19.31 19.26
C ASP A 342 -7.25 18.32 20.20
N VAL A 343 -8.57 18.16 20.00
CA VAL A 343 -9.39 17.18 20.72
C VAL A 343 -9.11 15.77 20.23
N TRP A 344 -8.95 15.60 18.92
CA TRP A 344 -8.60 14.34 18.30
C TRP A 344 -7.23 13.85 18.83
N THR A 345 -6.24 14.73 18.87
CA THR A 345 -4.88 14.46 19.37
C THR A 345 -4.93 13.82 20.75
N LYS A 346 -5.50 14.52 21.74
CA LYS A 346 -5.56 14.05 23.14
C LYS A 346 -6.26 12.70 23.32
N ARG A 347 -7.11 12.31 22.36
CA ARG A 347 -7.92 11.09 22.44
C ARG A 347 -7.23 9.88 21.81
N TYR A 348 -6.39 10.10 20.80
CA TYR A 348 -5.82 9.02 19.98
C TYR A 348 -4.29 8.96 20.04
N PHE A 349 -3.64 9.96 20.64
CA PHE A 349 -2.20 10.12 20.85
C PHE A 349 -1.94 10.82 22.19
#